data_AF-A0A4R4JIV3-F1
#
_entry.id   AF-A0A4R4JIV3-F1
#
_cell.length_a   1.000
_cell.length_b   1.000
_cell.length_c   1.000
_cell.angle_alpha   90.00
_cell.angle_beta   90.00
_cell.angle_gamma   90.00
#
_symmetry.space_group_name_H-M   'P 1'
#
loop_
_entity.id
_entity.type
_entity.pdbx_description
1 polymer ?
#
loop_
_entity_poly.entity_id
_entity_poly.type
_entity_poly.pdbx_seq_one_letter_code
_entity_poly.pdbx_strand_id
1 'polypeptide(L)'
;MDVSARKKLVSEYLCKLAGKQDLDDSVNIFETGLVNSLAAIQLISFLEKNFKIKVEIDDLDNANFSSIQAVCNFLDRKVAVNA
;
A
#
# COMPACT_ATOMS: atom_id res chain seq x y z
N MET A 1 -15.99 -5.85 -0.06
CA MET A 1 -14.80 -6.08 -0.91
C MET A 1 -13.86 -6.97 -0.13
N ASP A 2 -13.55 -8.15 -0.66
CA ASP A 2 -12.75 -9.17 0.03
C ASP A 2 -11.29 -8.76 0.21
N VAL A 3 -10.67 -9.22 1.30
CA VAL A 3 -9.27 -8.93 1.66
C VAL A 3 -8.32 -9.21 0.50
N SER A 4 -8.51 -10.34 -0.18
CA SER A 4 -7.69 -10.78 -1.32
C SER A 4 -7.78 -9.84 -2.52
N ALA A 5 -8.94 -9.23 -2.78
CA ALA A 5 -9.11 -8.27 -3.87
C ALA A 5 -8.35 -6.96 -3.59
N ARG A 6 -8.34 -6.51 -2.32
CA ARG A 6 -7.60 -5.32 -1.91
C ARG A 6 -6.09 -5.50 -2.10
N LYS A 7 -5.57 -6.64 -1.63
CA LYS A 7 -4.15 -7.00 -1.80
C LYS A 7 -3.75 -6.98 -3.27
N LYS A 8 -4.57 -7.57 -4.14
CA LYS A 8 -4.30 -7.65 -5.58
C LYS A 8 -4.19 -6.26 -6.22
N LEU A 9 -5.11 -5.35 -5.91
CA LEU A 9 -5.06 -3.96 -6.40
C LEU A 9 -3.79 -3.23 -5.97
N VAL A 10 -3.40 -3.36 -4.70
CA VAL A 10 -2.18 -2.72 -4.17
C VAL A 10 -0.93 -3.30 -4.82
N SER A 11 -0.84 -4.61 -4.95
CA SER A 11 0.27 -5.29 -5.61
C SER A 11 0.40 -4.88 -7.08
N GLU A 12 -0.70 -4.89 -7.86
CA GLU A 12 -0.68 -4.44 -9.25
C GLU A 12 -0.25 -2.97 -9.39
N TYR A 13 -0.73 -2.11 -8.49
CA TYR A 13 -0.35 -0.69 -8.50
C TYR A 13 1.13 -0.48 -8.14
N LEU A 14 1.63 -1.21 -7.14
CA LEU A 14 3.04 -1.17 -6.74
C LEU A 14 3.96 -1.75 -7.81
N CYS A 15 3.60 -2.85 -8.47
CA CYS A 15 4.35 -3.39 -9.61
C CYS A 15 4.47 -2.36 -10.74
N LYS A 16 3.37 -1.64 -11.04
CA LYS A 16 3.37 -0.54 -12.02
C LYS A 16 4.28 0.61 -11.60
N LEU A 17 4.26 1.03 -10.33
CA LEU A 17 5.13 2.08 -9.81
C LEU A 17 6.61 1.67 -9.82
N ALA A 18 6.90 0.43 -9.42
CA ALA A 18 8.22 -0.15 -9.34
C ALA A 18 8.81 -0.53 -10.71
N GLY A 19 7.99 -0.57 -11.76
CA GLY A 19 8.39 -1.06 -13.09
C GLY A 19 8.80 -2.53 -13.10
N LYS A 20 8.31 -3.33 -12.15
CA LYS A 20 8.59 -4.77 -12.06
C LYS A 20 7.35 -5.59 -12.35
N GLN A 21 7.54 -6.79 -12.92
CA GLN A 21 6.44 -7.73 -13.13
C GLN A 21 5.92 -8.32 -11.82
N ASP A 22 6.81 -8.52 -10.85
CA ASP A 22 6.46 -9.13 -9.57
C ASP A 22 7.28 -8.50 -8.42
N LEU A 23 6.62 -8.32 -7.28
CA LEU A 23 7.17 -7.75 -6.06
C LEU A 23 6.82 -8.69 -4.92
N ASP A 24 7.82 -9.11 -4.15
CA ASP A 24 7.57 -9.91 -2.97
C ASP A 24 6.83 -9.07 -1.92
N ASP A 25 5.81 -9.67 -1.30
CA ASP A 25 4.96 -8.97 -0.33
C ASP A 25 5.73 -8.50 0.91
N SER A 26 6.88 -9.11 1.19
CA SER A 26 7.76 -8.81 2.31
C SER A 26 8.89 -7.87 1.92
N VAL A 27 9.08 -7.58 0.62
CA VAL A 27 10.17 -6.71 0.17
C VAL A 27 9.89 -5.26 0.53
N ASN A 28 10.92 -4.59 1.04
CA ASN A 28 10.81 -3.19 1.40
C ASN A 28 10.92 -2.31 0.14
N ILE A 29 9.81 -1.82 -0.37
CA ILE A 29 9.73 -1.02 -1.61
C ILE A 29 10.45 0.33 -1.48
N PHE A 30 10.57 0.86 -0.26
CA PHE A 30 11.34 2.08 0.02
C PHE A 30 12.85 1.82 0.03
N GLU A 31 13.31 0.80 0.76
CA GLU A 31 14.75 0.48 0.83
C GLU A 31 15.30 -0.01 -0.52
N THR A 32 14.47 -0.69 -1.30
CA THR A 32 14.84 -1.12 -2.66
C THR A 32 14.82 0.01 -3.68
N GLY A 33 14.37 1.21 -3.30
CA GLY A 33 14.25 2.36 -4.21
C GLY A 33 13.18 2.20 -5.29
N LEU A 34 12.27 1.24 -5.11
CA LEU A 34 11.17 0.97 -6.05
C LEU A 34 10.05 2.00 -5.90
N VAL A 35 9.90 2.56 -4.70
CA VAL A 35 8.94 3.62 -4.39
C VAL A 35 9.65 4.75 -3.66
N ASN A 36 9.50 5.96 -4.21
CA ASN A 36 9.99 7.20 -3.61
C ASN A 36 8.85 7.95 -2.90
N SER A 37 9.14 8.99 -2.12
CA SER A 37 8.13 9.77 -1.39
C SER A 37 7.00 10.29 -2.31
N LEU A 38 7.29 10.64 -3.56
CA LEU A 38 6.25 11.03 -4.54
C LEU A 38 5.33 9.87 -4.93
N ALA A 39 5.90 8.68 -5.13
CA ALA A 39 5.13 7.48 -5.45
C ALA A 39 4.30 7.01 -4.24
N ALA A 40 4.80 7.22 -3.01
CA ALA A 40 4.02 7.02 -1.80
C ALA A 40 2.80 7.94 -1.75
N ILE A 41 2.94 9.24 -2.04
CA ILE A 41 1.83 10.20 -2.16
C ILE A 41 0.77 9.72 -3.16
N GLN A 42 1.19 9.22 -4.32
CA GLN A 42 0.26 8.67 -5.32
C GLN A 42 -0.44 7.40 -4.82
N LEU A 43 0.31 6.49 -4.17
CA LEU A 43 -0.23 5.29 -3.55
C LEU A 43 -1.30 5.62 -2.52
N ILE A 44 -1.03 6.55 -1.60
CA ILE A 44 -2.01 6.98 -0.59
C ILE A 44 -3.28 7.49 -1.27
N SER A 45 -3.15 8.39 -2.23
CA SER A 45 -4.29 8.97 -2.92
C SER A 45 -5.11 7.92 -3.68
N PHE A 46 -4.43 6.89 -4.22
CA PHE A 46 -5.09 5.71 -4.79
C PHE A 46 -5.83 4.90 -3.71
N LEU A 47 -5.19 4.62 -2.57
CA LEU A 47 -5.79 3.85 -1.49
C LEU A 47 -7.03 4.55 -0.90
N GLU A 48 -6.92 5.85 -0.58
CA GLU A 48 -8.03 6.63 -0.03
C GLU A 48 -9.25 6.64 -0.97
N LYS A 49 -9.02 6.82 -2.28
CA LYS A 49 -10.10 6.83 -3.28
C LYS A 49 -10.72 5.44 -3.49
N ASN A 50 -9.92 4.38 -3.54
CA ASN A 50 -10.42 3.03 -3.84
C ASN A 50 -11.06 2.35 -2.62
N PHE A 51 -10.48 2.56 -1.42
CA PHE A 51 -10.91 1.88 -0.20
C PHE A 51 -11.72 2.78 0.74
N LYS A 52 -11.92 4.06 0.39
CA LYS A 52 -12.59 5.07 1.24
C LYS A 52 -12.02 5.16 2.66
N ILE A 53 -10.71 4.93 2.77
CA ILE A 53 -9.97 5.09 4.02
C ILE A 53 -9.40 6.51 4.10
N LYS A 54 -8.98 6.92 5.29
CA LYS A 54 -8.17 8.11 5.50
C LYS A 54 -6.78 7.69 5.96
N VAL A 55 -5.75 8.11 5.23
CA VAL A 55 -4.35 7.84 5.57
C VAL A 55 -3.73 9.14 6.05
N GLU A 56 -3.28 9.15 7.30
CA GLU A 56 -2.63 10.32 7.87
C GLU A 56 -1.12 10.27 7.63
N ILE A 57 -0.45 11.43 7.70
CA ILE A 57 1.02 11.48 7.57
C ILE A 57 1.71 10.64 8.66
N ASP A 58 1.06 10.50 9.83
CA ASP A 58 1.55 9.64 10.91
C ASP A 58 1.39 8.14 10.58
N ASP A 59 0.37 7.78 9.80
CA ASP A 59 0.20 6.40 9.32
C ASP A 59 1.26 6.01 8.28
N LEU A 60 1.86 7.01 7.60
CA LEU A 60 2.90 6.89 6.58
C LEU A 60 4.28 6.59 7.16
N ASP A 61 4.32 5.63 8.06
CA ASP A 61 5.55 5.10 8.59
C ASP A 61 6.06 3.93 7.74
N ASN A 62 7.36 3.70 7.81
CA ASN A 62 7.99 2.56 7.16
C ASN A 62 7.34 1.25 7.64
N ALA A 63 6.85 1.14 8.87
CA ALA A 63 6.17 -0.06 9.37
C ALA A 63 4.84 -0.39 8.67
N ASN A 64 4.13 0.62 8.14
CA ASN A 64 2.82 0.45 7.51
C ASN A 64 2.89 0.46 5.99
N PHE A 65 3.90 1.12 5.41
CA PHE A 65 4.04 1.27 3.96
C PHE A 65 5.32 0.65 3.40
N SER A 66 6.13 -0.04 4.22
CA SER A 66 7.37 -0.72 3.78
C SER A 66 7.14 -1.63 2.59
N SER A 67 6.04 -2.36 2.57
CA SER A 67 5.86 -3.52 1.70
C SER A 67 4.38 -3.74 1.40
N ILE A 68 4.07 -4.58 0.40
CA ILE A 68 2.68 -4.90 0.04
C ILE A 68 1.94 -5.49 1.24
N GLN A 69 2.61 -6.35 2.01
CA GLN A 69 2.03 -6.93 3.22
C GLN A 69 1.71 -5.87 4.27
N ALA A 70 2.62 -4.90 4.49
CA ALA A 70 2.41 -3.83 5.44
C ALA A 70 1.19 -2.97 5.05
N VAL A 71 1.11 -2.59 3.76
CA VAL A 71 -0.04 -1.81 3.23
C VAL A 71 -1.33 -2.61 3.34
N CYS A 72 -1.30 -3.90 3.04
CA CYS A 72 -2.48 -4.76 3.13
C CYS A 72 -2.94 -4.94 4.60
N ASN A 73 -2.00 -5.07 5.53
CA ASN A 73 -2.29 -5.14 6.96
C ASN A 73 -2.84 -3.82 7.50
N PHE A 74 -2.28 -2.69 7.04
CA PHE A 74 -2.80 -1.35 7.34
C PHE A 74 -4.24 -1.16 6.83
N LEU A 75 -4.50 -1.57 5.58
CA LEU A 75 -5.85 -1.58 4.99
C LEU A 75 -6.81 -2.43 5.79
N ASP A 76 -6.39 -3.61 6.23
CA ASP A 76 -7.23 -4.51 7.01
C ASP A 76 -7.62 -3.87 8.34
N ARG A 77 -6.65 -3.28 9.05
CA ARG A 77 -6.88 -2.54 10.30
C ARG A 77 -7.83 -1.35 10.12
N LYS A 78 -7.62 -0.51 9.11
CA LYS A 78 -8.47 0.66 8.86
C LYS A 78 -9.89 0.25 8.46
N VAL A 79 -10.05 -0.78 7.65
CA VAL A 79 -11.40 -1.24 7.23
C VAL A 79 -12.11 -1.99 8.37
N ALA A 80 -11.40 -2.74 9.21
CA ALA A 80 -11.98 -3.41 10.37
C ALA A 80 -12.45 -2.43 11.46
N VAL A 81 -11.74 -1.32 11.65
CA VAL A 81 -12.18 -0.22 12.54
C VAL A 81 -13.41 0.50 12.03
N ASN A 82 -13.65 0.45 10.72
CA ASN A 82 -14.72 1.16 10.05
C ASN A 82 -15.94 0.28 9.70
N ALA A 83 -16.02 -0.92 10.28
CA ALA A 83 -17.07 -1.93 10.09
C ALA A 83 -18.07 -1.96 11.26
#